data_AF-A0A949LYQ0-F1
#
_entry.id   AF-A0A949LYQ0-F1
#
_cell.length_a   1.000
_cell.length_b   1.000
_cell.length_c   1.000
_cell.angle_alpha   90.00
_cell.angle_beta   90.00
_cell.angle_gamma   90.00
#
_symmetry.space_group_name_H-M   'P 1'
#
loop_
_entity.id
_entity.type
_entity.pdbx_description
1 polymer ?
#
loop_
_entity_poly.entity_id
_entity_poly.type
_entity_poly.pdbx_seq_one_letter_code
_entity_poly.pdbx_strand_id
1 'polypeptide(L)' 'MATKKNDPTEIGYADAVAELEEILIEIESDDVDVDRLATQVKRAADLIEICRGRLGAAQTEITRIVADLELLDDEAT' A
#
# COMPACT_ATOMS: atom_id res chain seq x y z
N MET A 1 -11.45 -14.72 -13.59
CA MET A 1 -11.25 -13.80 -12.45
C MET A 1 -10.01 -14.27 -11.71
N ALA A 2 -8.88 -13.58 -11.90
CA ALA A 2 -7.59 -14.02 -11.36
C ALA A 2 -7.49 -13.59 -9.88
N THR A 3 -7.83 -14.49 -8.97
CA THR A 3 -7.54 -14.33 -7.55
C THR A 3 -6.05 -14.55 -7.34
N LYS A 4 -5.27 -13.47 -7.36
CA LYS A 4 -3.85 -13.48 -7.00
C LYS A 4 -3.77 -13.78 -5.49
N LYS A 5 -3.26 -14.97 -5.20
CA LYS A 5 -2.85 -15.54 -3.91
C LYS A 5 -2.58 -14.45 -2.86
N ASN A 6 -3.46 -14.32 -1.86
CA ASN A 6 -3.13 -13.63 -0.61
C ASN A 6 -2.20 -14.56 0.15
N ASP A 7 -0.91 -14.23 0.22
CA ASP A 7 -0.06 -14.76 1.26
C ASP A 7 -0.62 -14.27 2.61
N PRO A 8 -0.87 -15.14 3.60
CA PRO A 8 -1.52 -14.78 4.87
C PRO A 8 -0.70 -13.81 5.73
N THR A 9 0.49 -13.42 5.26
CA THR A 9 1.43 -12.49 5.91
C THR A 9 1.54 -11.14 5.22
N GLU A 10 0.94 -10.94 4.03
CA GLU A 10 1.00 -9.67 3.31
C GLU A 10 -0.39 -9.03 3.20
N ILE A 11 -0.58 -7.92 3.92
CA ILE A 11 -1.81 -7.11 3.82
C ILE A 11 -1.95 -6.51 2.42
N GLY A 12 -3.17 -6.55 1.88
CA GLY A 12 -3.52 -5.89 0.63
C GLY A 12 -3.37 -4.37 0.71
N TYR A 13 -3.23 -3.67 -0.41
CA TYR A 13 -3.23 -2.19 -0.40
C TYR A 13 -4.60 -1.68 0.06
N ALA A 14 -5.68 -2.28 -0.45
CA ALA A 14 -7.04 -1.95 -0.03
C ALA A 14 -7.27 -2.24 1.47
N ASP A 15 -6.80 -3.39 1.94
CA ASP A 15 -6.93 -3.78 3.35
C ASP A 15 -6.11 -2.85 4.27
N ALA A 16 -4.91 -2.45 3.86
CA ALA A 16 -4.09 -1.51 4.61
C ALA A 16 -4.71 -0.11 4.68
N VAL A 17 -5.39 0.32 3.61
CA VAL A 17 -6.14 1.58 3.61
C VAL A 17 -7.37 1.49 4.52
N ALA A 18 -8.11 0.38 4.47
CA ALA A 18 -9.25 0.17 5.35
C ALA A 18 -8.83 0.18 6.84
N GLU A 19 -7.72 -0.47 7.17
CA GLU A 19 -7.19 -0.46 8.54
C GLU A 19 -6.71 0.96 8.96
N LEU A 20 -6.15 1.75 8.04
CA LEU A 20 -5.80 3.14 8.30
C LEU A 20 -7.04 4.00 8.61
N GLU A 21 -8.15 3.78 7.91
CA GLU A 21 -9.43 4.46 8.18
C GLU A 21 -9.99 4.09 9.57
N GLU A 22 -9.91 2.81 9.95
CA GLU A 22 -10.30 2.36 11.29
C GLU A 22 -9.44 2.99 12.39
N ILE A 23 -8.12 3.05 12.19
CA ILE A 23 -7.21 3.72 13.12
C ILE A 23 -7.57 5.20 13.24
N LEU A 24 -7.90 5.87 12.13
CA LEU A 24 -8.28 7.28 12.14
C LEU A 24 -9.54 7.51 13.00
N ILE A 25 -10.56 6.68 12.81
CA ILE A 25 -11.79 6.71 13.61
C ILE A 25 -11.49 6.48 15.09
N GLU A 26 -10.61 5.52 15.40
CA GLU A 26 -10.28 5.20 16.79
C GLU A 26 -9.53 6.37 17.43
N ILE A 27 -8.59 7.03 16.74
CA ILE A 27 -7.84 8.22 17.20
C ILE A 27 -8.75 9.43 17.43
N GLU A 28 -9.75 9.63 16.56
CA GLU A 28 -10.68 10.77 16.63
C GLU A 28 -11.73 10.61 17.75
N SER A 29 -11.80 9.46 18.39
CA SER A 29 -12.70 9.21 19.52
C SER A 29 -12.27 9.98 20.77
N ASP A 30 -13.23 10.57 21.48
CA ASP A 30 -12.99 11.40 22.67
C ASP A 30 -12.41 10.63 23.88
N ASP A 31 -12.40 9.30 23.85
CA ASP A 31 -12.03 8.41 24.97
C ASP A 31 -10.68 7.70 24.78
N VAL A 32 -9.80 8.26 23.94
CA VAL A 32 -8.50 7.64 23.63
C VAL A 32 -7.44 7.98 24.68
N ASP A 33 -6.90 6.93 25.30
CA ASP A 33 -5.71 7.01 26.14
C ASP A 33 -4.44 7.30 25.29
N VAL A 34 -3.54 8.15 25.81
CA VAL A 34 -2.26 8.53 25.18
C VAL A 34 -1.42 7.31 24.81
N ASP A 35 -1.42 6.26 25.64
CA ASP A 35 -0.67 5.03 25.36
C ASP A 35 -1.27 4.24 24.18
N ARG A 36 -2.60 4.28 24.03
CA ARG A 36 -3.31 3.70 22.86
C ARG A 36 -3.02 4.50 21.60
N LEU A 37 -3.01 5.84 21.70
CA LEU A 37 -2.69 6.74 20.59
C LEU A 37 -1.30 6.45 20.02
N ALA A 38 -0.29 6.30 20.88
CA ALA A 38 1.08 5.97 20.46
C ALA A 38 1.15 4.62 19.71
N THR A 39 0.40 3.63 20.19
CA THR A 39 0.35 2.29 19.56
C THR A 39 -0.32 2.34 18.19
N GLN A 40 -1.44 3.05 18.08
CA GLN A 40 -2.18 3.22 16.82
C GLN A 40 -1.40 4.02 15.78
N VAL A 41 -0.74 5.11 16.19
CA VAL A 41 0.12 5.91 15.30
C VAL A 41 1.29 5.06 14.78
N LYS A 42 1.89 4.22 15.62
CA LYS A 42 2.94 3.29 15.19
C LYS A 42 2.41 2.31 14.14
N ARG A 43 1.23 1.72 14.38
CA ARG A 43 0.59 0.81 13.43
C ARG A 43 0.28 1.51 12.10
N ALA A 44 -0.24 2.73 12.14
CA ALA A 44 -0.49 3.52 10.95
C ALA A 44 0.80 3.80 10.16
N ALA A 45 1.92 4.09 10.84
CA ALA A 45 3.21 4.25 10.18
C ALA A 45 3.65 2.99 9.43
N ASP A 46 3.52 1.81 10.05
CA ASP A 46 3.83 0.52 9.44
C ASP A 46 2.97 0.28 8.18
N LEU A 47 1.66 0.56 8.25
CA LEU A 47 0.74 0.42 7.12
C LEU A 47 1.10 1.37 5.96
N ILE A 48 1.50 2.60 6.27
CA ILE A 48 1.94 3.58 5.26
C ILE A 48 3.21 3.09 4.55
N GLU A 49 4.15 2.49 5.28
CA GLU A 49 5.38 1.93 4.69
C GLU A 49 5.05 0.79 3.71
N ILE A 50 4.14 -0.10 4.08
CA ILE A 50 3.65 -1.17 3.20
C ILE A 50 3.01 -0.60 1.94
N CYS A 51 2.13 0.40 2.09
CA CYS A 51 1.47 1.07 0.97
C CYS A 51 2.49 1.71 0.01
N ARG A 52 3.51 2.40 0.55
CA ARG A 52 4.57 3.02 -0.24
C ARG A 52 5.42 1.97 -0.97
N GLY A 53 5.77 0.88 -0.31
CA GLY A 53 6.52 -0.22 -0.93
C GLY A 53 5.77 -0.79 -2.14
N ARG A 54 4.46 -1.01 -2.00
CA ARG A 54 3.60 -1.50 -3.09
C ARG A 54 3.48 -0.51 -4.24
N LEU A 55 3.29 0.77 -3.95
CA LEU A 55 3.24 1.82 -4.98
C LEU A 55 4.58 1.92 -5.72
N GLY A 56 5.71 1.83 -5.02
CA GLY A 56 7.04 1.82 -5.65
C GLY A 56 7.27 0.61 -6.56
N ALA A 57 6.84 -0.58 -6.12
CA ALA A 57 6.90 -1.78 -6.95
C ALA A 57 6.03 -1.66 -8.20
N ALA A 58 4.79 -1.17 -8.05
CA ALA A 58 3.89 -0.93 -9.16
C ALA A 58 4.46 0.11 -10.15
N GLN A 59 5.01 1.21 -9.65
CA GLN A 59 5.65 2.24 -10.49
C GLN A 59 6.83 1.66 -11.27
N THR A 60 7.67 0.84 -10.63
CA THR A 60 8.80 0.19 -11.29
C THR A 60 8.36 -0.73 -12.43
N GLU A 61 7.30 -1.50 -12.20
CA GLU A 61 6.73 -2.38 -13.23
C GLU A 61 6.13 -1.59 -14.39
N ILE A 62 5.41 -0.51 -14.11
CA ILE A 62 4.87 0.40 -15.14
C ILE A 62 6.01 0.98 -15.98
N THR A 63 7.06 1.50 -15.34
CA THR A 63 8.23 2.05 -16.04
C THR A 63 8.88 1.01 -16.93
N ARG A 64 9.00 -0.25 -16.48
CA ARG A 64 9.53 -1.35 -17.31
C ARG A 64 8.64 -1.60 -18.53
N ILE A 65 7.33 -1.72 -18.34
CA ILE A 65 6.38 -1.99 -19.44
C ILE A 65 6.45 -0.86 -20.47
N VAL A 66 6.50 0.40 -20.03
CA VAL A 66 6.60 1.56 -20.93
C VAL A 66 7.92 1.52 -21.71
N ALA A 67 9.06 1.26 -21.06
CA ALA A 67 10.35 1.15 -21.73
C ALA A 67 10.38 -0.01 -22.74
N ASP A 68 9.80 -1.16 -22.39
CA ASP A 68 9.69 -2.30 -23.30
C ASP A 68 8.85 -1.97 -24.55
N LEU A 69 7.77 -1.18 -24.39
CA LEU A 69 6.96 -0.72 -25.51
C LEU A 69 7.71 0.27 -26.42
N GLU A 70 8.47 1.21 -25.85
CA GLU A 70 9.29 2.16 -26.63
C GLU A 70 10.36 1.43 -27.46
N LEU A 71 11.00 0.39 -26.92
CA LEU A 71 11.97 -0.42 -27.64
C LEU A 71 11.35 -1.20 -28.82
N LEU A 72 10.10 -1.63 -28.70
CA LEU A 72 9.39 -2.32 -29.79
C LEU A 72 9.02 -1.39 -30.95
N ASP A 73 8.75 -0.12 -30.65
CA ASP A 73 8.41 0.88 -31.67
C ASP A 73 9.66 1.34 -32.46
N ASP A 74 10.84 1.37 -31.82
CA ASP A 74 12.11 1.76 -32.47
C ASP A 74 12.66 0.70 -33.46
N GLU A 75 12.37 -0.60 -33.27
CA GLU A 75 12.77 -1.65 -34.22
C GLU A 75 11.88 -1.72 -35.47
N ALA A 76 10.73 -1.03 -35.47
CA ALA A 76 9.74 -1.06 -36.55
C ALA A 76 9.87 0.09 -37.59
N THR A 77 10.82 1.01 -37.40
CA THR A 77 11.17 2.10 -38.33
C THR A 77 12.58 1.97 -38.89
#